data_AF-A0A976DVY3-F1
#
_entry.id   AF-A0A976DVY3-F1
#
_cell.length_a   1.000
_cell.length_b   1.000
_cell.length_c   1.000
_cell.angle_alpha   90.00
_cell.angle_beta   90.00
_cell.angle_gamma   90.00
#
_symmetry.space_group_name_H-M   'P 1'
#
loop_
_entity.id
_entity.type
_entity.pdbx_description
1 polymer ?
#
loop_
_entity_poly.entity_id
_entity_poly.type
_entity_poly.pdbx_seq_one_letter_code
_entity_poly.pdbx_strand_id
1 'polypeptide(L)' 'MYVIFFMIGVSLFMALGFLGAFLWAMRSGQNDDLHTPSIRILIDEKPKQ' A
#
# COMPACT_ATOMS: atom_id res chain seq x y z
N MET A 1 33.20 -9.31 13.34
CA MET A 1 32.49 -8.25 14.11
C MET A 1 31.92 -7.14 13.23
N TYR A 2 32.64 -6.68 12.19
CA TYR A 2 32.17 -5.65 11.25
C TYR A 2 30.86 -5.99 10.50
N VAL A 3 30.69 -7.25 10.11
CA VAL A 3 29.51 -7.73 9.35
C VAL A 3 28.21 -7.50 10.12
N ILE A 4 28.23 -7.63 11.46
CA ILE A 4 27.03 -7.43 12.29
C ILE A 4 26.55 -5.98 12.19
N PHE A 5 27.46 -5.01 12.29
CA PHE A 5 27.12 -3.60 12.14
C PHE A 5 26.60 -3.26 10.74
N PHE A 6 27.16 -3.87 9.70
CA PHE A 6 26.65 -3.73 8.33
C PHE A 6 25.22 -4.29 8.20
N MET A 7 24.97 -5.49 8.74
CA MET A 7 23.63 -6.11 8.71
C MET A 7 22.59 -5.30 9.48
N ILE A 8 22.96 -4.68 10.61
CA ILE A 8 22.08 -3.78 11.36
C ILE A 8 21.70 -2.55 10.52
N GLY A 9 22.67 -1.97 9.81
CA GLY A 9 22.39 -0.83 8.91
C GLY A 9 21.43 -1.21 7.78
N VAL A 10 21.66 -2.36 7.14
CA VAL A 10 20.79 -2.88 6.06
C VAL A 10 19.38 -3.19 6.56
N SER A 11 19.25 -3.85 7.72
CA SER A 11 17.94 -4.19 8.27
C SER A 11 17.15 -2.96 8.69
N LEU A 12 17.80 -1.95 9.27
CA LEU A 12 17.16 -0.69 9.63
C LEU A 12 16.71 0.07 8.37
N PHE A 13 17.56 0.15 7.34
CA PHE A 13 17.21 0.77 6.07
C PHE A 13 15.99 0.08 5.44
N MET A 14 15.98 -1.25 5.42
CA MET A 14 14.87 -2.03 4.89
C MET A 14 13.58 -1.79 5.69
N ALA A 15 13.66 -1.79 7.02
CA ALA A 15 12.50 -1.53 7.89
C ALA A 15 11.91 -0.12 7.64
N LEU A 16 12.76 0.90 7.53
CA LEU A 16 12.33 2.26 7.22
C LEU A 16 11.75 2.36 5.79
N GLY A 17 12.33 1.64 4.83
CA GLY A 17 11.81 1.55 3.47
C GLY A 17 10.39 0.97 3.43
N PHE A 18 10.17 -0.16 4.11
CA PHE A 18 8.84 -0.75 4.23
C PHE A 18 7.86 0.16 4.97
N LEU A 19 8.28 0.82 6.05
CA LEU A 19 7.43 1.77 6.78
C LEU A 19 7.06 2.97 5.89
N GLY A 20 8.01 3.52 5.13
CA GLY A 20 7.76 4.62 4.19
C GLY A 20 6.78 4.22 3.08
N ALA A 21 6.98 3.05 2.48
CA ALA A 21 6.07 2.50 1.47
C ALA A 21 4.66 2.26 2.05
N PHE A 22 4.57 1.74 3.27
CA PHE A 22 3.31 1.53 3.98
C PHE A 22 2.56 2.85 4.22
N LEU A 23 3.24 3.88 4.72
CA LEU A 23 2.63 5.19 4.94
C LEU A 23 2.22 5.86 3.62
N TRP A 24 2.99 5.68 2.54
CA TRP A 24 2.62 6.16 1.21
C TRP A 24 1.36 5.47 0.68
N ALA A 25 1.29 4.14 0.79
CA ALA A 25 0.11 3.35 0.37
C ALA A 25 -1.16 3.71 1.17
N MET A 26 -1.02 3.98 2.48
CA MET A 26 -2.15 4.46 3.28
C MET A 26 -2.63 5.84 2.86
N ARG A 27 -1.72 6.73 2.43
CA ARG A 27 -2.08 8.08 1.96
C ARG A 27 -2.59 8.11 0.53
N SER A 28 -2.24 7.13 -0.30
CA SER A 28 -2.65 7.10 -1.70
C SER A 28 -4.09 6.62 -1.92
N GLY A 29 -4.82 6.28 -0.87
CA GLY A 29 -6.23 5.85 -0.97
C GLY A 29 -6.41 4.55 -1.77
N GLN A 30 -5.34 3.76 -1.97
CA GLN A 30 -5.43 2.51 -2.73
C GLN A 30 -6.33 1.48 -2.04
N ASN A 31 -6.50 1.60 -0.72
CA ASN A 31 -7.41 0.80 0.08
C ASN A 31 -8.88 1.24 -0.03
N ASP A 32 -9.16 2.38 -0.65
CA ASP A 32 -10.52 2.93 -0.74
C ASP A 32 -11.35 2.22 -1.82
N ASP A 33 -10.71 1.52 -2.77
CA ASP A 33 -11.39 0.72 -3.79
C ASP A 33 -11.78 -0.67 -3.25
N LEU A 34 -12.66 -0.66 -2.24
CA LEU A 34 -13.26 -1.87 -1.63
C LEU A 34 -14.25 -2.57 -2.55
N HIS A 35 -14.68 -1.91 -3.62
CA HIS A 35 -15.64 -2.43 -4.59
C HIS A 35 -14.92 -2.84 -5.87
N THR A 36 -14.91 -4.13 -6.17
CA THR A 36 -14.31 -4.66 -7.40
C THR A 36 -14.91 -3.96 -8.63
N PRO A 37 -14.10 -3.55 -9.62
CA PRO A 37 -14.56 -2.83 -10.80
C PRO A 37 -15.70 -3.54 -11.55
N SER A 38 -15.72 -4.89 -11.51
CA SER A 38 -16.78 -5.71 -12.14
C SER A 38 -18.17 -5.49 -11.54
N ILE A 39 -18.29 -5.05 -10.28
CA ILE A 39 -19.58 -4.80 -9.63
C ILE A 39 -20.02 -3.34 -9.87
N ARG A 40 -19.07 -2.41 -9.92
CA ARG A 40 -19.34 -0.98 -10.18
C ARG A 40 -20.07 -0.78 -11.51
N ILE A 41 -19.60 -1.44 -12.57
CA ILE A 41 -20.20 -1.33 -13.91
C ILE A 41 -21.65 -1.87 -13.97
N LEU A 42 -22.00 -2.85 -13.14
CA LEU A 42 -23.34 -3.45 -13.11
C LEU A 42 -24.34 -2.63 -12.26
N ILE A 43 -23.86 -1.85 -11.30
CA ILE A 43 -24.71 -1.10 -10.35
C ILE A 43 -24.92 0.35 -10.82
N ASP A 44 -23.88 1.00 -11.37
CA ASP A 44 -23.95 2.41 -11.82
C ASP A 44 -24.69 2.60 -13.16
N GLU A 45 -24.96 1.52 -13.92
CA GLU A 45 -25.74 1.58 -15.16
C GLU A 45 -27.26 1.70 -14.95
N LYS A 46 -27.77 1.70 -13.71
CA LYS A 46 -29.19 1.96 -13.48
C LYS A 46 -29.47 3.46 -13.60
N PRO A 47 -30.22 3.93 -14.63
CA PRO A 47 -30.62 5.33 -14.69
C PRO A 47 -31.49 5.62 -13.47
N LYS A 48 -31.06 6.62 -12.70
CA LYS A 48 -31.82 7.18 -11.58
C LYS A 48 -33.11 7.76 -12.15
N GLN A 49 -34.25 7.08 -11.95
CA GLN A 49 -35.56 7.72 -12.03
C GLN A 49 -35.77 8.59 -10.80
#